data_AF-X1UAN4-F1
#
_entry.id   AF-X1UAN4-F1
#
_cell.length_a   1.000
_cell.length_b   1.000
_cell.length_c   1.000
_cell.angle_alpha   90.00
_cell.angle_beta   90.00
_cell.angle_gamma   90.00
#
_symmetry.space_group_name_H-M   'P 1'
#
loop_
_entity.id
_entity.type
_entity.pdbx_description
1 polymer ?
#
loop_
_entity_poly.entity_id
_entity_poly.type
_entity_poly.pdbx_seq_one_letter_code
_entity_poly.pdbx_strand_id
1 'polypeptide(L)'
;MKLPKVRELIEAIKSFIKGPYTSKFPKEPHTAHPNFRGQPEFNQDRCVGCLACSEVCPVGAIDHKDIVDQNGNAKRIIIHYTDTCIFCGECEAACIADHKGIKLSNEWELSFFDRSKSDERIEKELQLCEICGKPIACKDHLKWISEKIGELT
;
A
#
# COMPACT_ATOMS: atom_id res chain seq x y z
N MET A 1 24.62 5.15 -55.07
CA MET A 1 24.02 5.28 -53.72
C MET A 1 22.71 6.04 -53.85
N LYS A 2 21.58 5.41 -53.49
CA LYS A 2 20.32 6.16 -53.38
C LYS A 2 20.53 7.20 -52.27
N LEU A 3 20.43 8.48 -52.62
CA LEU A 3 20.51 9.62 -51.69
C LEU A 3 19.67 9.29 -50.44
N PRO A 4 20.06 9.69 -49.22
CA PRO A 4 19.13 9.62 -48.08
C PRO A 4 17.83 10.26 -48.54
N LYS A 5 16.70 9.54 -48.46
CA LYS A 5 15.46 10.09 -49.01
C LYS A 5 15.24 11.39 -48.26
N VAL A 6 14.91 12.46 -48.97
CA VAL A 6 14.89 13.85 -48.44
C VAL A 6 14.12 13.97 -47.12
N ARG A 7 13.13 13.10 -46.92
CA ARG A 7 12.38 12.91 -45.68
C ARG A 7 13.26 12.64 -44.45
N GLU A 8 14.26 11.78 -44.55
CA GLU A 8 15.16 11.39 -43.44
C GLU A 8 16.00 12.59 -42.98
N LEU A 9 16.47 13.40 -43.93
CA LEU A 9 17.22 14.62 -43.61
C LEU A 9 16.32 15.67 -42.95
N ILE A 10 15.08 15.81 -43.41
CA ILE A 10 14.07 16.70 -42.82
C ILE A 10 13.75 16.28 -41.39
N GLU A 11 13.53 14.99 -41.14
CA GLU A 11 13.25 14.49 -39.79
C GLU A 11 14.47 14.63 -38.87
N ALA A 12 15.69 14.42 -39.38
CA ALA A 12 16.91 14.67 -38.60
C ALA A 12 17.04 16.13 -38.16
N ILE A 13 16.78 17.08 -39.06
CA ILE A 13 16.79 18.52 -38.72
C ILE A 13 15.69 18.86 -37.71
N LYS A 14 14.46 18.35 -37.90
CA LYS A 14 13.35 18.57 -36.96
C LYS A 14 13.65 18.03 -35.57
N SER A 15 14.22 16.83 -35.46
CA SER A 15 14.59 16.23 -34.19
C SER A 15 15.70 17.00 -33.49
N PHE A 16 16.68 17.54 -34.25
CA PHE A 16 17.73 18.37 -33.67
C PHE A 16 17.19 19.66 -33.05
N ILE A 17 16.21 20.30 -33.69
CA ILE A 17 15.60 21.54 -33.19
C ILE A 17 14.67 21.31 -32.00
N LYS A 18 13.89 20.22 -31.98
CA LYS A 18 12.94 19.93 -30.89
C LYS A 18 13.59 19.55 -29.56
N GLY A 19 14.89 19.20 -29.58
CA GLY A 19 15.60 18.72 -28.41
C GLY A 19 15.23 17.28 -28.03
N PRO A 20 15.87 16.74 -26.98
CA PRO A 20 15.68 15.36 -26.56
C PRO A 20 14.33 15.15 -25.86
N TYR A 21 13.72 13.98 -26.07
CA TYR A 21 12.49 13.55 -25.39
C TYR A 21 12.73 13.12 -23.92
N THR A 22 13.99 13.01 -23.49
CA THR A 22 14.37 12.50 -22.18
C THR A 22 13.95 13.44 -21.04
N SER A 23 13.56 12.86 -19.91
CA SER A 23 13.42 13.61 -18.66
C SER A 23 14.80 13.96 -18.08
N LYS A 24 14.83 14.90 -17.14
CA LYS A 24 16.05 15.30 -16.42
C LYS A 24 16.37 14.41 -15.21
N PHE A 25 15.75 13.23 -15.11
CA PHE A 25 16.04 12.29 -14.03
C PHE A 25 17.53 11.87 -14.08
N PRO A 26 18.26 11.82 -12.95
CA PRO A 26 17.81 11.94 -11.55
C PRO A 26 17.87 13.35 -10.96
N LYS A 27 18.24 14.39 -11.74
CA LYS A 27 18.35 15.77 -11.23
C LYS A 27 16.98 16.37 -10.84
N GLU A 28 15.94 16.06 -11.61
CA GLU A 28 14.56 16.38 -11.30
C GLU A 28 13.78 15.07 -11.10
N PRO A 29 13.04 14.89 -9.98
CA PRO A 29 12.29 13.67 -9.72
C PRO A 29 11.12 13.54 -10.70
N HIS A 30 10.75 12.31 -11.01
CA HIS A 30 9.55 12.05 -11.81
C HIS A 30 8.29 12.11 -10.92
N THR A 31 7.33 12.93 -11.32
CA THR A 31 5.99 12.96 -10.71
C THR A 31 5.12 11.87 -11.34
N ALA A 32 4.82 10.82 -10.56
CA ALA A 32 3.89 9.79 -10.99
C ALA A 32 2.47 10.33 -11.18
N HIS A 33 1.67 9.65 -11.99
CA HIS A 33 0.26 10.00 -12.19
C HIS A 33 -0.52 9.87 -10.86
N PRO A 34 -1.57 10.69 -10.58
CA PRO A 34 -2.31 10.62 -9.32
C PRO A 34 -2.94 9.27 -8.97
N ASN A 35 -3.19 8.42 -9.97
CA ASN A 35 -3.75 7.07 -9.82
C ASN A 35 -2.69 5.97 -9.98
N PHE A 36 -1.42 6.33 -9.83
CA PHE A 36 -0.33 5.36 -9.85
C PHE A 36 -0.44 4.40 -8.65
N ARG A 37 0.03 3.17 -8.84
CA ARG A 37 -0.01 2.12 -7.82
C ARG A 37 1.40 1.90 -7.29
N GLY A 38 1.82 2.74 -6.34
CA GLY A 38 3.10 2.65 -5.65
C GLY A 38 3.01 1.85 -4.35
N GLN A 39 3.91 2.16 -3.41
CA GLN A 39 3.92 1.53 -2.09
C GLN A 39 2.54 1.61 -1.42
N PRO A 40 1.96 0.47 -0.99
CA PRO A 40 0.79 0.47 -0.12
C PRO A 40 1.18 1.02 1.25
N GLU A 41 0.57 2.12 1.66
CA GLU A 41 0.79 2.77 2.96
C GLU A 41 -0.41 2.56 3.88
N PHE A 42 -0.14 2.20 5.14
CA PHE A 42 -1.19 2.09 6.17
C PHE A 42 -1.50 3.44 6.80
N ASN A 43 -2.79 3.73 6.98
CA ASN A 43 -3.22 4.88 7.77
C ASN A 43 -3.57 4.45 9.19
N GLN A 44 -2.76 4.88 10.17
CA GLN A 44 -2.93 4.51 11.57
C GLN A 44 -4.31 4.87 12.14
N ASP A 45 -4.87 6.02 11.75
CA ASP A 45 -6.13 6.52 12.31
C ASP A 45 -7.36 5.89 11.66
N ARG A 46 -7.24 5.45 10.39
CA ARG A 46 -8.34 4.90 9.61
C ARG A 46 -8.37 3.38 9.58
N CYS A 47 -7.22 2.71 9.67
CA CYS A 47 -7.16 1.26 9.65
C CYS A 47 -7.84 0.69 10.91
N VAL A 48 -8.80 -0.22 10.72
CA VAL A 48 -9.53 -0.85 11.83
C VAL A 48 -8.98 -2.23 12.22
N GLY A 49 -8.02 -2.77 11.47
CA GLY A 49 -7.40 -4.07 11.75
C GLY A 49 -8.28 -5.29 11.44
N CYS A 50 -9.20 -5.16 10.47
CA CYS A 50 -10.15 -6.22 10.08
C CYS A 50 -9.55 -7.37 9.25
N LEU A 51 -8.31 -7.21 8.74
CA LEU A 51 -7.60 -8.18 7.89
C LEU A 51 -8.21 -8.47 6.51
N ALA A 52 -9.22 -7.71 6.07
CA ALA A 52 -9.76 -7.85 4.71
C ALA A 52 -8.66 -7.73 3.63
N CYS A 53 -7.69 -6.83 3.82
CA CYS A 53 -6.57 -6.67 2.89
C CYS A 53 -5.64 -7.90 2.83
N SER A 54 -5.51 -8.66 3.92
CA SER A 54 -4.71 -9.90 3.97
C SER A 54 -5.41 -11.00 3.15
N GLU A 55 -6.71 -11.17 3.37
CA GLU A 55 -7.50 -12.22 2.71
C GLU A 55 -7.62 -12.04 1.19
N VAL A 56 -7.74 -10.79 0.71
CA VAL A 56 -7.84 -10.55 -0.75
C VAL A 56 -6.49 -10.54 -1.46
N CYS A 57 -5.38 -10.60 -0.74
CA CYS A 57 -4.05 -10.47 -1.34
C CYS A 57 -3.73 -11.72 -2.18
N PRO A 58 -3.59 -11.61 -3.52
CA PRO A 58 -3.42 -12.79 -4.38
C PRO A 58 -2.07 -13.50 -4.19
N VAL A 59 -1.09 -12.80 -3.60
CA VAL A 59 0.28 -13.30 -3.40
C VAL A 59 0.65 -13.46 -1.92
N GLY A 60 -0.28 -13.19 -0.99
CA GLY A 60 -0.01 -13.27 0.45
C GLY A 60 1.06 -12.29 0.96
N ALA A 61 1.18 -11.12 0.34
CA ALA A 61 2.14 -10.08 0.75
C ALA A 61 1.72 -9.31 2.01
N ILE A 62 0.50 -9.50 2.51
CA ILE A 62 0.03 -8.91 3.77
C ILE A 62 -0.23 -10.04 4.77
N ASP A 63 0.48 -10.01 5.88
CA ASP A 63 0.39 -10.99 6.97
C ASP A 63 0.05 -10.29 8.29
N HIS A 64 -0.28 -11.07 9.33
CA HIS A 64 -0.56 -10.52 10.65
C HIS A 64 -0.08 -11.45 11.77
N LYS A 65 0.21 -10.85 12.93
CA LYS A 65 0.58 -11.57 14.15
C LYS A 65 -0.17 -11.00 15.33
N ASP A 66 -0.86 -11.87 16.05
CA ASP A 66 -1.52 -11.54 17.30
C ASP A 66 -0.61 -11.90 18.47
N ILE A 67 -0.26 -10.90 19.26
CA ILE A 67 0.61 -11.02 20.43
C ILE A 67 -0.25 -10.72 21.65
N VAL A 68 -0.25 -11.66 22.60
CA VAL A 68 -0.94 -11.51 23.89
C VAL A 68 0.11 -11.57 24.98
N ASP A 69 0.32 -10.46 25.67
CA ASP A 69 1.23 -10.36 26.81
C ASP A 69 0.62 -11.00 28.05
N GLN A 70 1.48 -11.44 28.97
CA GLN A 70 1.10 -12.00 30.27
C GLN A 70 0.32 -10.99 31.14
N ASN A 71 0.48 -9.69 30.87
CA ASN A 71 -0.20 -8.60 31.57
C ASN A 71 -1.60 -8.29 31.01
N GLY A 72 -2.11 -9.09 30.06
CA GLY A 72 -3.42 -8.90 29.45
C GLY A 72 -3.47 -7.86 28.32
N ASN A 73 -2.32 -7.28 27.95
CA ASN A 73 -2.23 -6.44 26.75
C ASN A 73 -2.19 -7.34 25.52
N ALA A 74 -3.09 -7.11 24.57
CA ALA A 74 -3.11 -7.82 23.32
C ALA A 74 -3.00 -6.85 22.15
N LYS A 75 -2.14 -7.17 21.19
CA LYS A 75 -1.88 -6.36 20.01
C LYS A 75 -1.84 -7.23 18.76
N ARG A 76 -2.38 -6.71 17.68
CA ARG A 76 -2.25 -7.25 16.33
C ARG A 76 -1.25 -6.39 15.57
N ILE A 77 -0.22 -7.03 15.04
CA ILE A 77 0.73 -6.41 14.11
C ILE A 77 0.36 -6.88 12.72
N ILE A 78 -0.02 -5.96 11.84
CA ILE A 78 -0.23 -6.25 10.42
C ILE A 78 1.03 -5.81 9.68
N ILE A 79 1.53 -6.68 8.81
CA ILE A 79 2.80 -6.52 8.11
C ILE A 79 2.51 -6.58 6.60
N HIS A 80 2.98 -5.60 5.86
CA HIS A 80 3.01 -5.61 4.41
C HIS A 80 4.45 -5.81 3.93
N TYR A 81 4.66 -6.82 3.10
CA TYR A 81 5.94 -7.21 2.51
C TYR A 81 6.07 -6.64 1.10
N THR A 82 6.77 -5.51 0.97
CA THR A 82 6.98 -4.82 -0.31
C THR A 82 7.75 -5.68 -1.32
N ASP A 83 8.64 -6.56 -0.86
CA ASP A 83 9.41 -7.47 -1.71
C ASP A 83 8.56 -8.56 -2.38
N THR A 84 7.40 -8.89 -1.79
CA THR A 84 6.48 -9.91 -2.29
C THR A 84 5.28 -9.30 -3.02
N CYS A 85 4.94 -8.04 -2.71
CA CYS A 85 3.79 -7.35 -3.27
C CYS A 85 3.90 -7.14 -4.79
N ILE A 86 2.78 -7.34 -5.49
CA ILE A 86 2.66 -7.11 -6.94
C ILE A 86 1.97 -5.78 -7.28
N PHE A 87 1.71 -4.92 -6.28
CA PHE A 87 1.11 -3.59 -6.42
C PHE A 87 -0.24 -3.58 -7.18
N CYS A 88 -1.03 -4.64 -7.01
CA CYS A 88 -2.31 -4.79 -7.70
C CYS A 88 -3.40 -3.84 -7.22
N GLY A 89 -3.37 -3.40 -5.94
CA GLY A 89 -4.36 -2.47 -5.37
C GLY A 89 -5.64 -3.11 -4.83
N GLU A 90 -5.74 -4.44 -4.81
CA GLU A 90 -6.89 -5.14 -4.20
C GLU A 90 -7.04 -4.83 -2.71
N CYS A 91 -5.94 -4.58 -2.00
CA CYS A 91 -5.97 -4.20 -0.59
C CYS A 91 -6.67 -2.85 -0.33
N GLU A 92 -6.47 -1.86 -1.19
CA GLU A 92 -7.16 -0.56 -1.11
C GLU A 92 -8.65 -0.72 -1.46
N ALA A 93 -8.95 -1.49 -2.52
CA ALA A 93 -10.31 -1.75 -2.95
C ALA A 93 -11.13 -2.51 -1.90
N ALA A 94 -10.54 -3.48 -1.20
CA ALA A 94 -11.23 -4.29 -0.18
C ALA A 94 -11.33 -3.60 1.19
N CYS A 95 -10.71 -2.44 1.38
CA CYS A 95 -10.65 -1.81 2.69
C CYS A 95 -12.02 -1.24 3.11
N ILE A 96 -12.59 -1.83 4.17
CA ILE A 96 -13.92 -1.46 4.72
C ILE A 96 -13.96 -0.07 5.38
N ALA A 97 -12.80 0.52 5.68
CA ALA A 97 -12.68 1.87 6.24
C ALA A 97 -12.68 2.92 5.11
N ASP A 98 -13.69 2.87 4.25
CA ASP A 98 -13.88 3.77 3.09
C ASP A 98 -12.66 3.85 2.16
N HIS A 99 -11.96 2.73 1.91
CA HIS A 99 -10.73 2.68 1.10
C HIS A 99 -9.54 3.51 1.65
N LYS A 100 -9.56 3.88 2.93
CA LYS A 100 -8.56 4.77 3.55
C LYS A 100 -7.65 4.10 4.57
N GLY A 101 -7.94 2.87 4.99
CA GLY A 101 -7.12 2.17 5.99
C GLY A 101 -5.77 1.69 5.45
N ILE A 102 -5.73 1.35 4.16
CA ILE A 102 -4.50 1.11 3.38
C ILE A 102 -4.72 1.75 2.01
N LYS A 103 -3.74 2.49 1.51
CA LYS A 103 -3.84 3.19 0.23
C LYS A 103 -2.57 3.02 -0.58
N LEU A 104 -2.70 2.87 -1.89
CA LEU A 104 -1.54 2.94 -2.77
C LEU A 104 -1.03 4.38 -2.86
N SER A 105 0.26 4.56 -2.61
CA SER A 105 0.92 5.86 -2.69
C SER A 105 1.51 6.10 -4.08
N ASN A 106 2.06 7.30 -4.26
CA ASN A 106 2.82 7.66 -5.46
C ASN A 106 4.32 7.38 -5.29
N GLU A 107 4.73 6.71 -4.21
CA GLU A 107 6.11 6.32 -3.99
C GLU A 107 6.46 5.12 -4.86
N TRP A 108 7.39 5.33 -5.78
CA TRP A 108 7.87 4.31 -6.73
C TRP A 108 9.35 3.98 -6.54
N GLU A 109 10.09 4.79 -5.77
CA GLU A 109 11.52 4.61 -5.49
C GLU A 109 11.74 3.70 -4.26
N LEU A 110 11.40 2.41 -4.39
CA LEU A 110 11.42 1.43 -3.30
C LEU A 110 12.67 0.54 -3.28
N SER A 111 13.80 1.06 -3.76
CA SER A 111 15.03 0.28 -3.83
C SER A 111 15.70 0.20 -2.46
N PHE A 112 15.86 -1.01 -1.93
CA PHE A 112 16.54 -1.27 -0.67
C PHE A 112 17.80 -2.10 -0.89
N PHE A 113 18.85 -1.85 -0.10
CA PHE A 113 20.06 -2.70 -0.07
C PHE A 113 19.89 -3.94 0.80
N ASP A 114 19.03 -3.83 1.82
CA ASP A 114 18.74 -4.91 2.77
C ASP A 114 17.25 -5.24 2.70
N ARG A 115 16.94 -6.53 2.63
CA ARG A 115 15.58 -7.06 2.58
C ARG A 115 14.83 -6.83 3.90
N SER A 116 15.55 -6.70 5.02
CA SER A 116 14.93 -6.45 6.32
C SER A 116 14.19 -5.11 6.43
N LYS A 117 14.35 -4.21 5.44
CA LYS A 117 13.73 -2.89 5.39
C LYS A 117 12.55 -2.79 4.44
N SER A 118 12.21 -3.87 3.74
CA SER A 118 11.14 -3.89 2.74
C SER A 118 9.78 -4.20 3.33
N ASP A 119 9.57 -3.97 4.63
CA ASP A 119 8.32 -4.24 5.31
C ASP A 119 7.74 -3.00 5.98
N GLU A 120 6.43 -2.86 5.89
CA GLU A 120 5.67 -1.80 6.55
C GLU A 120 4.73 -2.43 7.57
N ARG A 121 4.64 -1.83 8.77
CA ARG A 121 3.91 -2.42 9.89
C ARG A 121 2.96 -1.43 10.54
N ILE A 122 1.81 -1.94 10.96
CA ILE A 122 0.84 -1.23 11.78
C ILE A 122 0.46 -2.06 12.98
N GLU A 123 0.42 -1.44 14.16
CA GLU A 123 -0.03 -2.05 15.41
C GLU A 123 -1.46 -1.60 15.75
N LYS A 124 -2.29 -2.56 16.14
CA LYS A 124 -3.67 -2.33 16.58
C LYS A 124 -3.95 -3.08 17.88
N GLU A 125 -4.63 -2.43 18.82
CA GLU A 125 -4.99 -3.08 20.07
C GLU A 125 -6.10 -4.12 19.84
N LEU A 126 -5.91 -5.31 20.41
CA LEU A 126 -6.89 -6.38 20.42
C LEU A 126 -7.74 -6.32 21.69
N GLN A 127 -9.03 -6.60 21.53
CA GLN A 127 -9.94 -6.84 22.64
C GLN A 127 -9.97 -8.32 22.97
N LEU A 128 -9.72 -8.66 24.23
CA LEU A 128 -9.80 -10.02 24.76
C LEU A 128 -11.19 -10.32 25.31
N CYS A 129 -11.60 -11.58 25.26
CA CYS A 129 -12.81 -12.09 25.91
C CYS A 129 -12.62 -12.17 27.43
N GLU A 130 -13.56 -11.61 28.20
CA GLU A 130 -13.53 -11.63 29.67
C GLU A 130 -13.63 -13.05 30.27
N ILE A 131 -14.25 -13.99 29.55
CA ILE A 131 -14.47 -15.36 30.03
C ILE A 131 -13.28 -16.27 29.70
N CYS A 132 -12.83 -16.27 28.44
CA CYS A 132 -11.83 -17.23 27.96
C CYS A 132 -10.46 -16.62 27.64
N GLY A 133 -10.30 -15.29 27.71
CA GLY A 133 -9.03 -14.60 27.43
C GLY A 133 -8.58 -14.63 25.96
N LYS A 134 -9.34 -15.24 25.05
CA LYS A 134 -9.00 -15.28 23.62
C LYS A 134 -9.22 -13.91 22.94
N PRO A 135 -8.41 -13.55 21.94
CA PRO A 135 -8.64 -12.34 21.16
C PRO A 135 -9.93 -12.47 20.34
N ILE A 136 -10.76 -11.43 20.39
CA ILE A 136 -12.02 -11.34 19.64
C ILE A 136 -11.79 -10.59 18.34
N ALA A 137 -11.40 -9.31 18.44
CA ALA A 137 -11.15 -8.43 17.31
C ALA A 137 -10.34 -7.21 17.78
N CYS A 138 -9.85 -6.39 16.84
CA CYS A 138 -9.27 -5.09 17.18
C CYS A 138 -10.32 -4.16 17.78
N LYS A 139 -9.94 -3.35 18.77
CA LYS A 139 -10.87 -2.38 19.41
C LYS A 139 -11.47 -1.41 18.39
N ASP A 140 -10.66 -0.94 17.45
CA ASP A 140 -11.10 -0.03 16.38
C ASP A 140 -12.13 -0.70 15.46
N HIS A 141 -11.97 -2.00 15.19
CA HIS A 141 -12.95 -2.77 14.43
C HIS A 141 -14.29 -2.88 15.16
N LEU A 142 -14.27 -3.17 16.46
CA LEU A 142 -15.49 -3.26 17.27
C LEU A 142 -16.22 -1.90 17.33
N LYS A 143 -15.47 -0.80 17.50
CA LYS A 143 -16.04 0.56 17.43
C LYS A 143 -16.67 0.83 16.07
N TRP A 144 -15.96 0.53 14.99
CA TRP A 144 -16.48 0.69 13.63
C TRP A 144 -17.76 -0.12 13.39
N ILE A 145 -17.81 -1.37 13.85
CA ILE A 145 -19.03 -2.20 13.77
C ILE A 145 -20.16 -1.56 14.57
N SER A 146 -19.90 -1.10 15.80
CA SER A 146 -20.93 -0.48 16.64
C SER A 146 -21.52 0.78 16.01
N GLU A 147 -20.69 1.62 15.39
CA GLU A 147 -21.11 2.83 14.69
C GLU A 147 -21.94 2.50 13.44
N LYS A 148 -21.61 1.41 12.73
CA LYS A 148 -22.33 0.98 11.52
C LYS A 148 -23.66 0.29 11.81
N ILE A 149 -23.73 -0.50 12.88
CA ILE A 149 -24.98 -1.13 13.32
C ILE A 149 -25.95 -0.06 13.83
N GLY A 150 -25.43 0.99 14.47
CA GLY A 150 -26.23 2.05 15.08
C GLY A 150 -26.92 1.60 16.36
N GLU A 151 -27.87 2.40 16.82
CA GLU A 151 -28.73 1.99 17.94
C GLU A 151 -29.63 0.85 17.47
N LEU A 152 -29.56 -0.29 18.17
CA LEU A 152 -30.48 -1.42 18.02
C LEU A 152 -31.88 -0.97 18.45
N THR A 153 -32.54 -0.21 17.58
CA THR A 153 -33.91 0.29 17.71
C THR A 153 -34.84 -0.46 16.77
#